data_AF-A0A5C6CUB4-F1
#
_entry.id   AF-A0A5C6CUB4-F1
#
_cell.length_a   1.000
_cell.length_b   1.000
_cell.length_c   1.000
_cell.angle_alpha   90.00
_cell.angle_beta   90.00
_cell.angle_gamma   90.00
#
_symmetry.space_group_name_H-M   'P 1'
#
loop_
_entity.id
_entity.type
_entity.pdbx_description
1 polymer ?
#
loop_
_entity_poly.entity_id
_entity_poly.type
_entity_poly.pdbx_seq_one_letter_code
_entity_poly.pdbx_strand_id
1 'polypeptide(L)'
;MLKEQLTVVLPMHNCERVIRSSVHKILEFSVHAKLSLDLVIVDDGSTDDTFETACELACRFPQVKVLRQPFRSGLAAVLDLVRNRLSLEMVVLHDGVSPISSLELRNLLLDEQGNPRLVNASEAQTQSGLDSHGSRRFSAVRALQNTMERAHRQVVGFSWLHLEKPLVPRRRHQTTDQVRPTPCAGATGLPLADCLAGIPSGFSSLPMLP
;
A
#
# COMPACT_ATOMS: atom_id res chain seq x y z
N MET A 1 -23.58 0.32 -9.42
CA MET A 1 -22.84 -0.88 -9.85
C MET A 1 -21.39 -0.68 -9.47
N LEU A 2 -20.93 -1.29 -8.37
CA LEU A 2 -19.50 -1.37 -8.10
C LEU A 2 -18.96 -2.40 -9.10
N LYS A 3 -18.31 -1.92 -10.15
CA LYS A 3 -17.46 -2.75 -10.98
C LYS A 3 -16.26 -3.06 -10.08
N GLU A 4 -16.15 -4.27 -9.56
CA GLU A 4 -15.00 -4.68 -8.74
C GLU A 4 -13.73 -4.37 -9.55
N GLN A 5 -13.00 -3.35 -9.11
CA GLN A 5 -11.85 -2.82 -9.84
C GLN A 5 -10.63 -3.61 -9.40
N LEU A 6 -10.21 -4.55 -10.24
CA LEU A 6 -9.00 -5.33 -10.05
C LEU A 6 -7.81 -4.38 -10.03
N THR A 7 -7.02 -4.43 -8.95
CA THR A 7 -5.80 -3.64 -8.82
C THR A 7 -4.58 -4.54 -8.76
N VAL A 8 -3.62 -4.35 -9.66
CA VAL A 8 -2.31 -4.99 -9.59
C VAL A 8 -1.34 -4.07 -8.85
N VAL A 9 -0.66 -4.61 -7.84
CA VAL A 9 0.39 -3.91 -7.09
C VAL A 9 1.75 -4.48 -7.50
N LEU A 10 2.65 -3.60 -7.95
CA LEU A 10 4.01 -3.91 -8.33
C LEU A 10 5.02 -3.22 -7.41
N PRO A 11 5.57 -3.95 -6.42
CA PRO A 11 6.76 -3.51 -5.70
C PRO A 11 7.96 -3.52 -6.66
N MET A 12 8.71 -2.42 -6.70
CA MET A 12 9.86 -2.25 -7.59
C MET A 12 11.04 -1.66 -6.80
N HIS A 13 12.23 -2.18 -7.03
CA HIS A 13 13.48 -1.64 -6.47
C HIS A 13 14.60 -1.76 -7.50
N ASN A 14 15.24 -0.66 -7.87
CA ASN A 14 16.33 -0.60 -8.84
C ASN A 14 16.02 -1.30 -10.17
N CYS A 15 14.91 -0.92 -10.79
CA CYS A 15 14.29 -1.54 -11.96
C CYS A 15 14.17 -0.58 -13.17
N GLU A 16 14.96 0.49 -13.25
CA GLU A 16 14.86 1.54 -14.30
C GLU A 16 14.82 0.96 -15.73
N ARG A 17 15.56 -0.12 -15.96
CA ARG A 17 15.74 -0.75 -17.28
C ARG A 17 14.54 -1.58 -17.72
N VAL A 18 13.77 -2.10 -16.75
CA VAL A 18 12.70 -3.08 -17.02
C VAL A 18 11.32 -2.50 -16.81
N ILE A 19 11.16 -1.50 -15.95
CA ILE A 19 9.86 -0.96 -15.50
C ILE A 19 8.95 -0.59 -16.68
N ARG A 20 9.46 0.08 -17.72
CA ARG A 20 8.65 0.45 -18.90
C ARG A 20 8.07 -0.77 -19.59
N SER A 21 8.93 -1.75 -19.90
CA SER A 21 8.51 -2.97 -20.56
C SER A 21 7.51 -3.78 -19.72
N SER A 22 7.72 -3.82 -18.40
CA SER A 22 6.84 -4.53 -17.46
C SER A 22 5.46 -3.88 -17.37
N VAL A 23 5.40 -2.56 -17.26
CA VAL A 23 4.14 -1.81 -17.24
C VAL A 23 3.39 -1.98 -18.55
N HIS A 24 4.08 -1.85 -19.69
CA HIS A 24 3.45 -2.07 -21.01
C HIS A 24 2.86 -3.47 -21.14
N LYS A 25 3.58 -4.53 -20.73
CA LYS A 25 3.07 -5.91 -20.77
C LYS A 25 1.77 -6.08 -19.98
N ILE A 26 1.68 -5.49 -18.79
CA ILE A 26 0.48 -5.58 -17.94
C ILE A 26 -0.68 -4.79 -18.56
N LEU A 27 -0.43 -3.58 -19.05
CA LEU A 27 -1.45 -2.76 -19.69
C LEU A 27 -1.94 -3.39 -20.99
N GLU A 28 -1.06 -3.89 -21.85
CA GLU A 28 -1.42 -4.64 -23.05
C GLU A 28 -2.27 -5.85 -22.70
N PHE A 29 -1.87 -6.64 -21.70
CA PHE A 29 -2.65 -7.76 -21.22
C PHE A 29 -4.07 -7.33 -20.81
N SER A 30 -4.21 -6.23 -20.06
CA SER A 30 -5.52 -5.74 -19.61
C SER A 30 -6.46 -5.41 -20.78
N VAL A 31 -5.91 -4.81 -21.86
CA VAL A 31 -6.66 -4.49 -23.07
C VAL A 31 -7.09 -5.76 -23.80
N HIS A 32 -6.18 -6.71 -23.99
CA HIS A 32 -6.47 -7.98 -24.70
C HIS A 32 -7.50 -8.82 -23.95
N ALA A 33 -7.41 -8.87 -22.62
CA ALA A 33 -8.34 -9.59 -21.76
C ALA A 33 -9.66 -8.83 -21.51
N LYS A 34 -9.80 -7.59 -22.01
CA LYS A 34 -10.94 -6.69 -21.76
C LYS A 34 -11.22 -6.50 -20.26
N LEU A 35 -10.17 -6.49 -19.44
CA LEU A 35 -10.25 -6.32 -17.99
C LEU A 35 -10.07 -4.86 -17.61
N SER A 36 -10.89 -4.40 -16.65
CA SER A 36 -10.73 -3.08 -16.03
C SER A 36 -9.69 -3.21 -14.91
N LEU A 37 -8.45 -2.82 -15.19
CA LEU A 37 -7.31 -3.02 -14.29
C LEU A 37 -6.66 -1.70 -13.93
N ASP A 38 -6.52 -1.47 -12.63
CA ASP A 38 -5.69 -0.40 -12.06
C ASP A 38 -4.30 -0.96 -11.73
N LEU A 39 -3.27 -0.15 -11.93
CA LEU A 39 -1.88 -0.54 -11.65
C LEU A 39 -1.28 0.40 -10.61
N VAL A 40 -0.80 -0.15 -9.51
CA VAL A 40 -0.11 0.59 -8.46
C VAL A 40 1.34 0.16 -8.44
N ILE A 41 2.25 1.05 -8.82
CA ILE A 41 3.69 0.85 -8.71
C ILE A 41 4.12 1.38 -7.35
N VAL A 42 4.85 0.58 -6.58
CA VAL A 42 5.43 0.99 -5.31
C VAL A 42 6.95 0.93 -5.41
N ASP A 43 7.59 2.09 -5.45
CA ASP A 43 9.04 2.21 -5.37
C ASP A 43 9.51 1.93 -3.93
N ASP A 44 10.21 0.82 -3.71
CA ASP A 44 10.74 0.37 -2.42
C ASP A 44 12.15 0.97 -2.20
N GLY A 45 12.22 2.31 -2.22
CA GLY A 45 13.45 3.08 -1.97
C GLY A 45 14.56 2.82 -2.98
N SER A 46 14.27 2.96 -4.27
CA SER A 46 15.29 2.83 -5.32
C SER A 46 16.30 3.97 -5.27
N THR A 47 17.52 3.68 -5.72
CA THR A 47 18.64 4.62 -5.84
C THR A 47 18.97 4.99 -7.28
N ASP A 48 18.27 4.40 -8.25
CA ASP A 48 18.35 4.68 -9.68
C ASP A 48 17.09 5.44 -10.15
N ASP A 49 16.91 5.60 -11.47
CA ASP A 49 15.80 6.38 -12.06
C ASP A 49 14.45 5.63 -12.08
N THR A 50 14.28 4.58 -11.25
CA THR A 50 13.06 3.76 -11.21
C THR A 50 11.83 4.60 -10.87
N PHE A 51 11.93 5.46 -9.85
CA PHE A 51 10.80 6.25 -9.38
C PHE A 51 10.40 7.31 -10.40
N GLU A 52 11.37 8.03 -10.95
CA GLU A 52 11.21 9.05 -11.97
C GLU A 52 10.53 8.44 -13.21
N THR A 53 11.02 7.28 -13.65
CA THR A 53 10.42 6.51 -14.74
C THR A 53 8.99 6.07 -14.43
N ALA A 54 8.70 5.64 -13.19
CA ALA A 54 7.34 5.28 -12.77
C ALA A 54 6.40 6.49 -12.83
N CYS A 55 6.84 7.65 -12.35
CA CYS A 55 6.06 8.89 -12.40
C CYS A 55 5.72 9.30 -13.83
N GLU A 56 6.68 9.21 -14.75
CA GLU A 56 6.40 9.48 -16.17
C GLU A 56 5.33 8.54 -16.75
N LEU A 57 5.36 7.25 -16.38
CA LEU A 57 4.36 6.28 -16.81
C LEU A 57 2.98 6.63 -16.26
N ALA A 58 2.88 7.07 -15.00
CA ALA A 58 1.62 7.53 -14.40
C ALA A 58 1.07 8.80 -15.06
N CYS A 59 1.93 9.72 -15.51
CA CYS A 59 1.48 10.87 -16.30
C CYS A 59 0.89 10.45 -17.67
N ARG A 60 1.37 9.35 -18.26
CA ARG A 60 0.91 8.86 -19.57
C ARG A 60 -0.31 7.95 -19.48
N PHE A 61 -0.44 7.19 -18.40
CA PHE A 61 -1.48 6.17 -18.23
C PHE A 61 -2.32 6.47 -16.99
N PRO A 62 -3.56 7.00 -17.14
CA PRO A 62 -4.39 7.42 -16.01
C PRO A 62 -4.74 6.31 -15.00
N GLN A 63 -4.72 5.04 -15.41
CA GLN A 63 -4.93 3.89 -14.52
C GLN A 63 -3.69 3.50 -13.71
N VAL A 64 -2.54 4.16 -13.93
CA VAL A 64 -1.29 3.90 -13.21
C VAL A 64 -1.12 4.91 -12.07
N LYS A 65 -0.90 4.41 -10.86
CA LYS A 65 -0.59 5.19 -9.66
C LYS A 65 0.78 4.80 -9.13
N VAL A 66 1.49 5.75 -8.54
CA VAL A 66 2.83 5.53 -7.99
C VAL A 66 2.86 5.91 -6.52
N LEU A 67 3.42 5.04 -5.70
CA LEU A 67 3.77 5.28 -4.30
C LEU A 67 5.28 5.10 -4.15
N ARG A 68 5.88 5.79 -3.18
CA ARG A 68 7.32 5.68 -2.89
C ARG A 68 7.56 5.50 -1.40
N GLN A 69 8.51 4.64 -1.08
CA GLN A 69 9.13 4.53 0.23
C GLN A 69 10.46 5.27 0.26
N PRO A 70 10.81 5.93 1.38
CA PRO A 70 12.06 6.68 1.49
C PRO A 70 13.31 5.78 1.51
N PHE A 71 13.18 4.54 1.97
CA PHE A 71 14.26 3.56 2.04
C PHE A 71 13.71 2.16 1.79
N ARG A 72 14.56 1.27 1.29
CA ARG A 72 14.21 -0.12 1.03
C ARG A 72 13.79 -0.83 2.31
N SER A 73 12.54 -1.28 2.35
CA SER A 73 11.87 -1.85 3.51
C SER A 73 11.19 -3.19 3.24
N GLY A 74 11.20 -3.65 1.98
CA GLY A 74 10.69 -4.96 1.58
C GLY A 74 9.17 -5.04 1.48
N LEU A 75 8.68 -6.22 1.08
CA LEU A 75 7.30 -6.43 0.66
C LEU A 75 6.25 -6.14 1.75
N ALA A 76 6.56 -6.44 3.02
CA ALA A 76 5.64 -6.18 4.13
C ALA A 76 5.37 -4.68 4.31
N ALA A 77 6.42 -3.85 4.27
CA ALA A 77 6.28 -2.41 4.36
C ALA A 77 5.53 -1.85 3.15
N VAL A 78 5.79 -2.38 1.94
CA VAL A 78 5.06 -2.02 0.73
C VAL A 78 3.56 -2.29 0.88
N LEU A 79 3.19 -3.46 1.40
CA LEU A 79 1.81 -3.81 1.67
C LEU A 79 1.15 -2.87 2.68
N ASP A 80 1.85 -2.54 3.76
CA ASP A 80 1.34 -1.62 4.77
C ASP A 80 1.16 -0.21 4.20
N LEU A 81 2.07 0.25 3.32
CA LEU A 81 1.92 1.51 2.62
C LEU A 81 0.67 1.51 1.74
N VAL A 82 0.46 0.46 0.95
CA VAL A 82 -0.72 0.31 0.07
C VAL A 82 -2.00 0.29 0.90
N ARG A 83 -2.06 -0.52 1.95
CA ARG A 83 -3.20 -0.62 2.90
C ARG A 83 -3.59 0.73 3.50
N ASN A 84 -2.60 1.51 3.90
CA ASN A 84 -2.83 2.77 4.58
C ASN A 84 -3.17 3.92 3.62
N ARG A 85 -2.79 3.82 2.34
CA ARG A 85 -2.96 4.89 1.35
C ARG A 85 -4.14 4.66 0.41
N LEU A 86 -4.50 3.42 0.14
CA LEU A 86 -5.47 3.05 -0.89
C LEU A 86 -6.57 2.18 -0.30
N SER A 87 -7.81 2.44 -0.70
CA SER A 87 -8.95 1.57 -0.41
C SER A 87 -9.17 0.65 -1.60
N LEU A 88 -8.55 -0.54 -1.55
CA LEU A 88 -8.60 -1.55 -2.60
C LEU A 88 -9.34 -2.79 -2.08
N GLU A 89 -10.12 -3.44 -2.93
CA GLU A 89 -10.92 -4.62 -2.57
C GLU A 89 -10.32 -5.89 -3.17
N MET A 90 -10.13 -5.88 -4.50
CA MET A 90 -9.57 -6.99 -5.25
C MET A 90 -8.13 -6.66 -5.67
N VAL A 91 -7.14 -7.27 -5.01
CA VAL A 91 -5.72 -6.99 -5.26
C VAL A 91 -4.96 -8.21 -5.70
N VAL A 92 -4.13 -8.03 -6.72
CA VAL A 92 -3.07 -8.97 -7.11
C VAL A 92 -1.74 -8.31 -6.80
N LEU A 93 -0.93 -8.95 -5.97
CA LEU A 93 0.39 -8.47 -5.58
C LEU A 93 1.48 -9.24 -6.30
N HIS A 94 2.44 -8.52 -6.85
CA HIS A 94 3.69 -9.09 -7.33
C HIS A 94 4.74 -9.20 -6.20
N ASP A 95 5.60 -10.21 -6.22
CA ASP A 95 6.62 -10.47 -5.20
C ASP A 95 7.80 -9.46 -5.21
N GLY A 96 7.94 -8.73 -6.31
CA GLY A 96 8.98 -7.70 -6.53
C GLY A 96 10.36 -8.26 -6.89
N VAL A 97 10.51 -9.57 -7.05
CA VAL A 97 11.79 -10.24 -7.35
C VAL A 97 11.73 -11.08 -8.63
N SER A 98 10.57 -11.65 -8.94
CA SER A 98 10.38 -12.48 -10.13
C SER A 98 10.25 -11.63 -11.40
N PRO A 99 10.58 -12.17 -12.58
CA PRO A 99 10.30 -11.48 -13.84
C PRO A 99 8.79 -11.30 -14.04
N ILE A 100 8.37 -10.08 -14.38
CA ILE A 100 6.96 -9.80 -14.63
C ILE A 100 6.50 -10.49 -15.92
N SER A 101 5.61 -11.48 -15.75
CA SER A 101 5.06 -12.31 -16.82
C SER A 101 3.55 -12.07 -16.99
N SER A 102 3.15 -11.63 -18.18
CA SER A 102 1.73 -11.46 -18.52
C SER A 102 0.97 -12.79 -18.60
N LEU A 103 1.66 -13.89 -18.95
CA LEU A 103 1.07 -15.23 -18.98
C LEU A 103 0.68 -15.70 -17.58
N GLU A 104 1.52 -15.40 -16.60
CA GLU A 104 1.27 -15.77 -15.22
C GLU A 104 0.07 -14.99 -14.65
N LEU A 105 0.04 -13.68 -14.91
CA LEU A 105 -1.10 -12.83 -14.58
C LEU A 105 -2.38 -13.32 -15.28
N ARG A 106 -2.29 -13.75 -16.55
CA ARG A 106 -3.41 -14.36 -17.29
C ARG A 106 -3.94 -15.60 -16.58
N ASN A 107 -3.06 -16.53 -16.24
CA ASN A 107 -3.46 -17.81 -15.63
C ASN A 107 -4.04 -17.62 -14.23
N LEU A 108 -3.61 -16.57 -13.51
CA LEU A 108 -4.14 -16.19 -12.21
C LEU A 108 -5.55 -15.58 -12.32
N LEU A 109 -5.77 -14.74 -13.33
CA LEU A 109 -6.99 -13.95 -13.48
C LEU A 109 -8.08 -14.64 -14.30
N LEU A 110 -7.72 -15.50 -15.25
CA LEU A 110 -8.64 -16.08 -16.22
C LEU A 110 -8.68 -17.62 -16.14
N ASP A 111 -9.82 -18.21 -16.48
CA ASP A 111 -9.95 -19.64 -16.74
C ASP A 111 -9.50 -20.02 -18.16
N GLU A 112 -9.59 -21.31 -18.49
CA GLU A 112 -9.23 -21.84 -19.82
C GLU A 112 -10.11 -21.25 -20.93
N GLN A 113 -11.34 -20.86 -20.59
CA GLN A 113 -12.33 -20.26 -21.48
C GLN A 113 -12.16 -18.73 -21.60
N GLY A 114 -11.24 -18.13 -20.84
CA GLY A 114 -10.98 -16.69 -20.83
C GLY A 114 -11.93 -15.87 -19.95
N ASN A 115 -12.72 -16.51 -19.10
CA ASN A 115 -13.57 -15.82 -18.13
C ASN A 115 -12.77 -15.47 -16.87
N PRO A 116 -13.07 -14.33 -16.21
CA PRO A 116 -12.43 -13.98 -14.96
C PRO A 116 -12.73 -15.02 -13.88
N ARG A 117 -11.67 -15.53 -13.23
CA ARG A 117 -11.79 -16.38 -12.04
C ARG A 117 -12.35 -15.51 -10.91
N LEU A 118 -13.62 -15.70 -10.56
CA LEU A 118 -14.22 -15.12 -9.36
C LEU A 118 -13.47 -15.66 -8.16
N VAL A 119 -12.64 -14.81 -7.54
CA VAL A 119 -12.00 -15.13 -6.27
C VAL A 119 -13.10 -15.11 -5.21
N ASN A 120 -13.65 -16.26 -4.92
CA ASN A 120 -14.43 -16.41 -3.70
C ASN A 120 -13.47 -16.14 -2.54
N ALA A 121 -13.77 -15.15 -1.69
CA ALA A 121 -12.96 -14.72 -0.55
C ALA A 121 -12.46 -15.87 0.36
N SER A 122 -13.06 -17.05 0.25
CA SER A 122 -12.66 -18.27 0.94
C SER A 122 -11.35 -18.92 0.43
N GLU A 123 -10.90 -18.65 -0.80
CA GLU A 123 -9.61 -19.17 -1.31
C GLU A 123 -8.41 -18.28 -0.96
N ALA A 124 -8.66 -17.00 -0.69
CA ALA A 124 -7.65 -16.07 -0.17
C ALA A 124 -7.29 -16.35 1.30
N GLN A 125 -8.12 -17.12 2.03
CA GLN A 125 -7.96 -17.44 3.45
C GLN A 125 -7.42 -18.86 3.73
N THR A 126 -7.23 -19.73 2.73
CA THR A 126 -6.88 -21.15 2.95
C THR A 126 -5.42 -21.42 3.33
N GLN A 127 -4.68 -20.45 3.86
CA GLN A 127 -3.35 -20.69 4.45
C GLN A 127 -3.25 -20.42 5.96
N SER A 128 -4.35 -20.03 6.62
CA SER A 128 -4.37 -19.93 8.09
C SER A 128 -5.65 -20.51 8.68
N GLY A 129 -5.63 -21.81 8.98
CA GLY A 129 -6.57 -22.42 9.92
C GLY A 129 -7.55 -23.42 9.32
N LEU A 130 -7.08 -24.64 9.01
CA LEU A 130 -7.95 -25.82 8.86
C LEU A 130 -7.29 -27.04 9.51
N ASP A 131 -7.11 -26.97 10.83
CA ASP A 131 -7.19 -28.15 11.70
C ASP A 131 -8.66 -28.19 12.16
N SER A 132 -9.45 -29.26 12.10
CA SER A 132 -9.16 -30.59 12.61
C SER A 132 -10.30 -31.55 12.24
N HIS A 133 -10.02 -32.57 11.43
CA HIS A 133 -10.60 -33.93 11.53
C HIS A 133 -10.06 -34.79 10.37
N GLY A 134 -8.75 -35.05 10.38
CA GLY A 134 -8.11 -35.93 9.40
C GLY A 134 -7.22 -36.93 10.12
N SER A 135 -7.47 -38.22 9.87
CA SER A 135 -6.73 -39.36 10.42
C SER A 135 -5.21 -39.11 10.45
N ARG A 136 -4.59 -39.26 11.63
CA ARG A 136 -3.13 -39.13 11.84
C ARG A 136 -2.30 -39.95 10.85
N ARG A 137 -2.88 -41.00 10.28
CA ARG A 137 -2.29 -41.90 9.28
C ARG A 137 -1.86 -41.21 7.98
N PHE A 138 -2.46 -40.07 7.63
CA PHE A 138 -2.14 -39.37 6.37
C PHE A 138 -1.51 -37.99 6.58
N SER A 139 -1.16 -37.63 7.81
CA SER A 139 -0.53 -36.33 8.13
C SER A 139 0.81 -36.15 7.42
N ALA A 140 1.64 -37.20 7.39
CA ALA A 140 2.93 -37.18 6.71
C ALA A 140 2.81 -37.11 5.18
N VAL A 141 1.84 -37.83 4.60
CA VAL A 141 1.57 -37.78 3.15
C VAL A 141 1.03 -36.40 2.76
N ARG A 142 0.14 -35.83 3.56
CA ARG A 142 -0.38 -34.48 3.34
C ARG A 142 0.69 -33.41 3.51
N ALA A 143 1.57 -33.56 4.50
CA ALA A 143 2.71 -32.66 4.68
C ALA A 143 3.71 -32.75 3.53
N LEU A 144 3.99 -33.97 3.04
CA LEU A 144 4.83 -34.19 1.87
C LEU A 144 4.19 -33.62 0.62
N GLN A 145 2.90 -33.84 0.41
CA GLN A 145 2.16 -33.30 -0.72
C GLN A 145 2.10 -31.77 -0.67
N ASN A 146 1.86 -31.16 0.49
CA ASN A 146 1.96 -29.72 0.67
C ASN A 146 3.38 -29.20 0.44
N THR A 147 4.41 -29.96 0.82
CA THR A 147 5.82 -29.59 0.59
C THR A 147 6.19 -29.71 -0.88
N MET A 148 5.73 -30.76 -1.56
CA MET A 148 5.89 -30.96 -3.00
C MET A 148 5.10 -29.94 -3.80
N GLU A 149 3.88 -29.57 -3.39
CA GLU A 149 3.08 -28.48 -3.97
C GLU A 149 3.73 -27.13 -3.73
N ARG A 150 4.36 -26.90 -2.56
CA ARG A 150 5.18 -25.69 -2.31
C ARG A 150 6.46 -25.67 -3.13
N ALA A 151 7.09 -26.83 -3.35
CA ALA A 151 8.33 -26.96 -4.12
C ALA A 151 8.09 -26.98 -5.65
N HIS A 152 6.94 -27.48 -6.11
CA HIS A 152 6.47 -27.47 -7.50
C HIS A 152 5.60 -26.26 -7.83
N ARG A 153 5.32 -25.39 -6.85
CA ARG A 153 4.80 -24.06 -7.13
C ARG A 153 5.87 -23.39 -7.98
N GLN A 154 5.69 -23.37 -9.30
CA GLN A 154 6.35 -22.41 -10.18
C GLN A 154 6.34 -21.10 -9.40
N VAL A 155 7.47 -20.43 -9.23
CA VAL A 155 7.52 -19.19 -8.46
C VAL A 155 6.59 -18.21 -9.17
N VAL A 156 5.34 -18.18 -8.71
CA VAL A 156 4.28 -17.32 -9.22
C VAL A 156 4.65 -15.98 -8.61
N GLY A 157 5.23 -15.10 -9.41
CA GLY A 157 5.50 -13.73 -9.01
C GLY A 157 4.23 -13.03 -8.54
N PHE A 158 3.04 -13.44 -8.99
CA PHE A 158 1.76 -12.88 -8.61
C PHE A 158 0.96 -13.72 -7.61
N SER A 159 0.30 -13.04 -6.67
CA SER A 159 -0.60 -13.66 -5.70
C SER A 159 -1.84 -12.82 -5.47
N TRP A 160 -2.98 -13.48 -5.23
CA TRP A 160 -4.19 -12.82 -4.79
C TRP A 160 -4.05 -12.34 -3.35
N LEU A 161 -4.52 -11.13 -3.09
CA LEU A 161 -4.59 -10.53 -1.78
C LEU A 161 -5.96 -9.92 -1.57
N HIS A 162 -6.63 -10.39 -0.52
CA HIS A 162 -7.81 -9.71 -0.02
C HIS A 162 -7.35 -8.71 1.04
N LEU A 163 -7.43 -7.42 0.71
CA LEU A 163 -7.14 -6.36 1.65
C LEU A 163 -8.42 -6.04 2.38
N GLU A 164 -8.58 -6.62 3.58
CA GLU A 164 -9.65 -6.15 4.46
C GLU A 164 -9.45 -4.66 4.72
N LYS A 165 -10.54 -3.88 4.60
CA LYS A 165 -10.52 -2.45 4.89
C LYS A 165 -9.81 -2.25 6.23
N PRO A 166 -8.84 -1.32 6.34
CA PRO A 166 -8.21 -1.07 7.62
C PRO A 166 -9.33 -0.78 8.63
N LEU A 167 -9.42 -1.62 9.67
CA LEU A 167 -10.25 -1.32 10.83
C LEU A 167 -9.85 0.08 11.26
N VAL A 168 -10.78 1.03 11.13
CA VAL A 168 -10.59 2.43 11.50
C VAL A 168 -9.77 2.43 12.79
N PRO A 169 -8.56 3.03 12.82
CA PRO A 169 -7.78 3.02 14.03
C PRO A 169 -8.63 3.70 15.09
N ARG A 170 -9.06 2.92 16.11
CA ARG A 170 -9.70 3.49 17.29
C ARG A 170 -8.78 4.60 17.73
N ARG A 171 -9.26 5.86 17.64
CA ARG A 171 -8.60 7.03 18.22
C ARG A 171 -8.09 6.58 19.58
N ARG A 172 -6.76 6.44 19.73
CA ARG A 172 -6.18 6.29 21.06
C ARG A 172 -6.61 7.56 21.77
N HIS A 173 -7.51 7.43 22.75
CA HIS A 173 -7.84 8.54 23.61
C HIS A 173 -6.50 9.08 24.11
N GLN A 174 -6.13 10.26 23.63
CA GLN A 174 -5.19 11.09 24.36
C GLN A 174 -5.86 11.28 25.72
N THR A 175 -5.39 10.56 26.72
CA THR A 175 -5.55 10.96 28.10
C THR A 175 -4.95 12.35 28.18
N THR A 176 -5.82 13.35 28.14
CA THR A 176 -5.51 14.70 28.55
C THR A 176 -5.02 14.60 29.99
N ASP A 177 -3.70 14.66 30.17
CA ASP A 177 -3.08 14.82 31.46
C ASP A 177 -3.43 16.24 31.92
N GLN A 178 -4.55 16.34 32.66
CA GLN A 178 -4.97 17.58 33.28
C GLN A 178 -4.01 17.89 34.42
N VAL A 179 -2.98 18.67 34.12
CA VAL A 179 -2.22 19.40 35.14
C VAL A 179 -3.18 20.39 35.80
N ARG A 180 -3.66 20.04 37.00
CA ARG A 180 -4.39 20.94 37.89
C ARG A 180 -3.50 22.12 38.28
N PRO A 181 -3.96 23.39 38.17
CA PRO A 181 -3.33 24.47 38.91
C PRO A 181 -3.80 24.42 40.38
N THR A 182 -2.84 24.45 41.30
CA THR A 182 -3.06 24.64 42.74
C THR A 182 -3.63 26.03 43.01
N PRO A 183 -4.62 26.20 43.92
CA PRO A 183 -5.09 27.51 44.32
C PRO A 183 -4.31 27.97 45.56
N CYS A 184 -3.65 29.12 45.48
CA CYS A 184 -3.25 29.87 46.66
C CYS A 184 -3.94 31.23 46.64
N ALA A 185 -4.75 31.45 47.67
CA ALA A 185 -5.56 32.62 47.91
C ALA A 185 -4.74 33.81 48.40
N GLY A 186 -5.25 35.02 48.16
CA GLY A 186 -5.00 36.18 49.01
C GLY A 186 -4.67 37.46 48.26
N ALA A 187 -5.64 38.39 48.24
CA ALA A 187 -5.49 39.85 48.42
C ALA A 187 -6.43 40.65 47.49
N THR A 188 -7.62 40.91 48.03
CA THR A 188 -8.34 42.20 48.05
C THR A 188 -7.76 43.41 47.30
N GLY A 189 -8.58 44.05 46.45
CA GLY A 189 -8.73 45.52 46.45
C GLY A 189 -8.63 46.32 45.13
N LEU A 190 -9.79 46.64 44.53
CA LEU A 190 -10.15 47.90 43.79
C LEU A 190 -9.45 48.21 42.42
N PRO A 191 -9.94 49.19 41.61
CA PRO A 191 -10.98 49.01 40.59
C PRO A 191 -10.54 49.38 39.15
N LEU A 192 -11.41 49.09 38.19
CA LEU A 192 -11.35 49.50 36.77
C LEU A 192 -11.07 51.01 36.58
N ALA A 193 -9.85 51.33 36.13
CA ALA A 193 -9.53 52.52 35.35
C ALA A 193 -8.26 52.25 34.52
N ASP A 194 -8.12 52.98 33.42
CA ASP A 194 -6.96 53.05 32.52
C ASP A 194 -6.86 51.98 31.42
N CYS A 195 -7.85 52.07 30.55
CA CYS A 195 -7.65 51.96 29.11
C CYS A 195 -6.55 52.92 28.60
N LEU A 196 -5.83 52.50 27.55
CA LEU A 196 -5.01 53.28 26.62
C LEU A 196 -3.56 53.63 27.03
N ALA A 197 -2.60 52.81 26.59
CA ALA A 197 -1.35 53.30 25.98
C ALA A 197 -0.54 52.15 25.38
N GLY A 198 -0.02 52.33 24.15
CA GLY A 198 1.17 51.60 23.70
C GLY A 198 1.06 50.76 22.43
N ILE A 199 0.68 51.35 21.30
CA ILE A 199 1.19 50.89 20.00
C ILE A 199 2.58 51.51 19.82
N PRO A 200 3.61 50.73 19.45
CA PRO A 200 4.74 51.28 18.71
C PRO A 200 4.82 50.68 17.31
N SER A 201 4.54 51.53 16.33
CA SER A 201 5.02 51.47 14.95
C SER A 201 6.53 51.70 14.90
N GLY A 202 7.26 50.90 14.12
CA GLY A 202 8.70 51.14 13.89
C GLY A 202 9.29 50.30 12.75
N PHE A 203 9.14 50.79 11.52
CA PHE A 203 9.90 50.39 10.32
C PHE A 203 11.03 51.42 10.10
N SER A 204 12.27 50.95 9.95
CA SER A 204 13.47 51.58 9.32
C SER A 204 14.71 51.08 10.09
N SER A 205 15.88 50.75 9.54
CA SER A 205 16.50 50.92 8.23
C SER A 205 17.79 50.05 8.22
N LEU A 206 18.16 49.54 7.04
CA LEU A 206 19.46 48.87 6.76
C LEU A 206 20.66 49.83 6.92
N PRO A 207 21.86 49.31 7.27
CA PRO A 207 23.11 49.97 6.92
C PRO A 207 23.85 49.24 5.78
N MET A 208 24.37 50.01 4.82
CA MET A 208 25.44 49.59 3.91
C MET A 208 26.77 49.52 4.66
N LEU A 209 27.64 48.60 4.24
CA LEU A 209 29.05 48.48 4.64
C LEU A 209 29.96 48.75 3.42
N PRO A 210 31.22 49.14 3.67
CA PRO A 210 32.04 50.01 2.82
C PRO A 210 32.60 49.36 1.55
#